data_AF-A0A3C0CJD8-F1
#
_entry.id   AF-A0A3C0CJD8-F1
#
_cell.length_a   1.000
_cell.length_b   1.000
_cell.length_c   1.000
_cell.angle_alpha   90.00
_cell.angle_beta   90.00
_cell.angle_gamma   90.00
#
_symmetry.space_group_name_H-M   'P 1'
#
loop_
_entity.id
_entity.type
_entity.pdbx_description
1 polymer ?
#
loop_
_entity_poly.entity_id
_entity_poly.type
_entity_poly.pdbx_seq_one_letter_code
_entity_poly.pdbx_strand_id
1 'polypeptide(L)'
;SLVRRRQAKLSSLATLMQRYPQVIVNVPVTAEGKLRFYTDDDVKAAVERAKEELGSAGRIIVRPSGTEPLLRVMVEGEDTGRI
;
A
#
# COMPACT_ATOMS: atom_id res chain seq x y z
N SER A 1 -6.80 28.05 -7.63
CA SER A 1 -6.93 26.58 -7.65
C SER A 1 -7.26 26.09 -9.05
N LEU A 2 -7.02 24.81 -9.36
CA LEU A 2 -7.36 24.19 -10.65
C LEU A 2 -8.88 24.24 -10.94
N VAL A 3 -9.69 23.96 -9.92
CA VAL A 3 -11.16 24.06 -9.90
C VAL A 3 -11.65 25.42 -10.42
N ARG A 4 -11.09 26.53 -9.89
CA ARG A 4 -11.46 27.89 -10.32
C ARG A 4 -11.08 28.18 -11.77
N ARG A 5 -9.89 27.76 -12.22
CA ARG A 5 -9.41 27.96 -13.60
C ARG A 5 -10.22 27.17 -14.63
N ARG A 6 -10.71 25.99 -14.26
CA ARG A 6 -11.52 25.12 -15.13
C ARG A 6 -13.03 25.35 -14.99
N GLN A 7 -13.47 26.22 -14.08
CA GLN A 7 -14.88 26.46 -13.74
C GLN A 7 -15.71 25.17 -13.60
N ALA A 8 -15.11 24.14 -13.02
CA ALA A 8 -15.69 22.80 -12.91
C ALA A 8 -15.78 22.37 -11.43
N LYS A 9 -16.66 21.42 -11.12
CA LYS A 9 -16.72 20.81 -9.78
C LYS A 9 -15.52 19.90 -9.58
N LEU A 10 -15.05 19.74 -8.33
CA LEU A 10 -13.93 18.82 -8.04
C LEU A 10 -14.27 17.37 -8.44
N SER A 11 -15.51 16.94 -8.21
CA SER A 11 -15.97 15.59 -8.57
C SER A 11 -15.85 15.30 -10.06
N SER A 12 -16.05 16.29 -10.94
CA SER A 12 -15.90 16.11 -12.40
C SER A 12 -14.44 16.09 -12.85
N LEU A 13 -13.50 16.54 -12.00
CA LEU A 13 -12.06 16.49 -12.28
C LEU A 13 -11.40 15.21 -11.75
N ALA A 14 -12.02 14.56 -10.76
CA ALA A 14 -11.50 13.38 -10.07
C ALA A 14 -11.79 12.06 -10.80
N THR A 15 -12.26 12.09 -12.05
CA THR A 15 -12.66 10.91 -12.84
C THR A 15 -11.58 10.40 -13.79
N LEU A 16 -10.42 11.07 -13.83
CA LEU A 16 -9.33 10.75 -14.77
C LEU A 16 -8.62 9.42 -14.49
N MET A 17 -8.87 8.81 -13.34
CA MET A 17 -8.31 7.51 -12.97
C MET A 17 -9.35 6.65 -12.27
N GLN A 18 -9.24 5.34 -12.47
CA GLN A 18 -10.00 4.36 -11.72
C GLN A 18 -9.31 4.12 -10.38
N ARG A 19 -10.05 4.25 -9.28
CA ARG A 19 -9.54 3.97 -7.94
C ARG A 19 -9.71 2.49 -7.64
N TYR A 20 -8.61 1.81 -7.33
CA TYR A 20 -8.63 0.42 -6.92
C TYR A 20 -8.89 0.31 -5.40
N PRO A 21 -9.56 -0.75 -4.94
CA PRO A 21 -9.55 -1.16 -3.54
C PRO A 21 -8.12 -1.21 -2.98
N GLN A 22 -7.96 -0.71 -1.76
CA GLN A 22 -6.68 -0.69 -1.06
C GLN A 22 -6.92 -0.88 0.44
N VAL A 23 -6.08 -1.71 1.06
CA VAL A 23 -6.07 -1.99 2.49
C VAL A 23 -4.70 -1.63 3.05
N ILE A 24 -4.67 -0.98 4.22
CA ILE A 24 -3.45 -0.68 4.96
C ILE A 24 -3.58 -1.26 6.36
N VAL A 25 -2.64 -2.12 6.74
CA VAL A 25 -2.51 -2.68 8.07
C VAL A 25 -1.21 -2.18 8.71
N ASN A 26 -1.33 -1.66 9.93
CA ASN A 26 -0.19 -1.26 10.74
C ASN A 26 0.15 -2.40 11.70
N VAL A 27 1.37 -2.94 11.59
CA VAL A 27 1.86 -4.02 12.44
C VAL A 27 2.85 -3.43 13.45
N PRO A 28 2.51 -3.34 14.75
CA PRO A 28 3.43 -2.87 15.77
C PRO A 28 4.64 -3.81 15.87
N VAL A 29 5.83 -3.24 15.99
CA VAL A 29 7.10 -3.98 16.10
C VAL A 29 8.06 -3.25 17.04
N THR A 30 9.06 -3.94 17.57
CA THR A 30 10.13 -3.28 18.32
C THR A 30 11.04 -2.47 17.39
N ALA A 31 11.90 -1.62 17.96
CA ALA A 31 12.90 -0.87 17.19
C ALA A 31 13.87 -1.82 16.46
N GLU A 32 14.29 -2.90 17.12
CA GLU A 32 15.10 -3.95 16.52
C GLU A 32 14.35 -4.68 15.42
N GLY A 33 13.05 -4.94 15.60
CA GLY A 33 12.17 -5.52 14.59
C GLY A 33 12.11 -4.68 13.32
N LYS A 34 12.06 -3.34 13.43
CA LYS A 34 12.11 -2.43 12.27
C LYS A 34 13.43 -2.50 11.52
N LEU A 35 14.55 -2.66 12.21
CA LEU A 35 15.86 -2.79 11.57
C LEU A 35 16.00 -4.15 10.90
N ARG A 36 15.57 -5.21 11.58
CA ARG A 36 15.57 -6.58 11.05
C ARG A 36 14.72 -6.74 9.80
N PHE A 37 13.65 -5.97 9.63
CA PHE A 37 12.80 -6.00 8.44
C PHE A 37 13.58 -6.03 7.11
N TYR A 38 14.71 -5.32 7.03
CA TYR A 38 15.53 -5.27 5.81
C TYR A 38 16.32 -6.56 5.52
N THR A 39 16.58 -7.36 6.55
CA THR A 39 17.45 -8.54 6.49
C THR A 39 16.74 -9.84 6.82
N ASP A 40 15.49 -9.79 7.28
CA ASP A 40 14.71 -10.95 7.69
C ASP A 40 14.19 -11.72 6.47
N ASP A 41 14.75 -12.92 6.24
CA ASP A 41 14.46 -13.70 5.04
C ASP A 41 13.04 -14.28 5.04
N ASP A 42 12.47 -14.58 6.22
CA ASP A 42 11.08 -15.04 6.31
C ASP A 42 10.10 -13.95 5.88
N VAL A 43 10.35 -12.71 6.30
CA VAL A 43 9.55 -11.55 5.88
C VAL A 43 9.69 -11.32 4.38
N LYS A 44 10.90 -11.38 3.83
CA LYS A 44 11.12 -11.24 2.39
C LYS A 44 10.38 -12.32 1.60
N ALA A 45 10.51 -13.58 2.02
CA ALA A 45 9.83 -14.70 1.37
C ALA A 45 8.30 -14.57 1.44
N ALA A 46 7.75 -14.08 2.55
CA ALA A 46 6.31 -13.79 2.65
C ALA A 46 5.87 -12.67 1.70
N VAL A 47 6.66 -11.60 1.58
CA VAL A 47 6.37 -10.50 0.64
C VAL A 47 6.45 -10.95 -0.81
N GLU A 48 7.45 -11.76 -1.18
CA GLU A 48 7.55 -12.27 -2.56
C GLU A 48 6.40 -13.22 -2.90
N ARG A 49 6.03 -14.15 -2.00
CA ARG A 49 4.84 -15.00 -2.22
C ARG A 49 3.56 -14.18 -2.42
N ALA A 50 3.35 -13.15 -1.60
CA ALA A 50 2.20 -12.26 -1.76
C ALA A 50 2.24 -11.50 -3.10
N LYS A 51 3.42 -11.08 -3.57
CA LYS A 51 3.56 -10.47 -4.91
C LYS A 51 3.21 -11.45 -6.02
N GLU A 52 3.62 -12.70 -5.91
CA GLU A 52 3.30 -13.75 -6.88
C GLU A 52 1.80 -14.03 -6.93
N GLU A 53 1.14 -14.12 -5.77
CA GLU A 53 -0.31 -14.31 -5.67
C GLU A 53 -1.10 -13.14 -6.27
N LEU A 54 -0.65 -11.90 -6.06
CA LEU A 54 -1.28 -10.70 -6.63
C LEU A 54 -1.02 -10.56 -8.14
N GLY A 55 0.10 -11.09 -8.63
CA GLY A 55 0.48 -11.05 -10.04
C GLY A 55 0.44 -9.63 -10.62
N SER A 56 -0.16 -9.48 -11.81
CA SER A 56 -0.34 -8.18 -12.46
C SER A 56 -1.58 -7.41 -11.99
N ALA A 57 -2.45 -8.03 -11.20
CA ALA A 57 -3.75 -7.49 -10.82
C ALA A 57 -3.74 -6.74 -9.47
N GLY A 58 -2.58 -6.66 -8.82
CA GLY A 58 -2.42 -5.99 -7.54
C GLY A 58 -0.98 -5.71 -7.19
N ARG A 59 -0.78 -5.13 -6.00
CA ARG A 59 0.52 -4.76 -5.47
C ARG A 59 0.51 -4.80 -3.95
N ILE A 60 1.58 -5.35 -3.38
CA ILE A 60 1.89 -5.25 -1.96
C ILE A 60 3.11 -4.35 -1.73
N ILE A 61 3.04 -3.50 -0.71
CA ILE A 61 4.14 -2.67 -0.23
C ILE A 61 4.24 -2.83 1.27
N VAL A 62 5.41 -3.26 1.75
CA VAL A 62 5.74 -3.28 3.17
C VAL A 62 6.87 -2.31 3.44
N ARG A 63 6.70 -1.43 4.42
CA ARG A 63 7.74 -0.47 4.83
C ARG A 63 7.71 -0.18 6.32
N PRO A 64 8.83 0.12 6.97
CA PRO A 64 8.83 0.65 8.32
C PRO A 64 8.27 2.09 8.35
N SER A 65 7.57 2.44 9.44
CA SER A 65 7.21 3.83 9.73
C SER A 65 8.46 4.64 10.09
N GLY A 66 8.54 5.91 9.66
CA GLY A 66 9.67 6.78 10.04
C GLY A 66 9.56 7.32 11.47
N THR A 67 8.35 7.45 11.98
CA THR A 67 8.05 8.15 13.25
C THR A 67 7.49 7.22 14.33
N GLU A 68 7.04 6.02 13.97
CA GLU A 68 6.37 5.09 14.88
C GLU A 68 7.07 3.72 14.91
N PRO A 69 6.95 2.95 16.00
CA PRO A 69 7.48 1.59 16.10
C PRO A 69 6.53 0.58 15.42
N LEU A 70 6.30 0.72 14.12
CA LEU A 70 5.44 -0.17 13.34
C LEU A 70 5.95 -0.36 11.89
N LEU A 71 5.53 -1.46 11.29
CA LEU A 71 5.58 -1.70 9.84
C LEU A 71 4.21 -1.37 9.24
N ARG A 72 4.20 -0.75 8.06
CA ARG A 72 3.01 -0.48 7.26
C ARG A 72 2.97 -1.49 6.13
N VAL A 73 1.94 -2.33 6.13
CA VAL A 73 1.63 -3.28 5.06
C VAL A 73 0.47 -2.68 4.27
N MET A 74 0.67 -2.42 2.98
CA MET A 74 -0.35 -1.92 2.09
C MET A 74 -0.54 -2.93 0.95
N VAL A 75 -1.79 -3.28 0.66
CA VAL A 75 -2.16 -4.10 -0.49
C VAL A 75 -3.22 -3.34 -1.29
N GLU A 76 -3.08 -3.33 -2.61
CA GLU A 76 -4.09 -2.82 -3.54
C GLU A 76 -4.30 -3.82 -4.68
N GLY A 77 -5.50 -3.85 -5.25
CA GLY A 77 -5.84 -4.78 -6.33
C GLY A 77 -7.17 -4.40 -6.99
N GLU A 78 -7.47 -5.04 -8.11
CA GLU A 78 -8.68 -4.74 -8.92
C GLU A 78 -10.01 -4.95 -8.17
N ASP A 79 -10.03 -5.86 -7.20
CA ASP A 79 -11.21 -6.26 -6.42
C ASP A 79 -10.82 -6.58 -4.97
N THR A 80 -11.74 -6.30 -4.03
CA THR A 80 -11.60 -6.61 -2.61
C THR A 80 -11.53 -8.13 -2.34
N GLY A 81 -12.15 -8.98 -3.16
CA GLY A 81 -12.06 -10.43 -3.02
C GLY A 81 -10.66 -11.02 -3.27
N ARG A 82 -9.74 -10.23 -3.84
CA ARG A 82 -8.36 -10.62 -4.12
C ARG A 82 -7.32 -9.99 -3.18
N ILE A 83 -7.73 -9.16 -2.22
CA ILE A 83 -6.83 -8.44 -1.29
C ILE A 83 -7.28 -8.53 0.17
#